data_AF-A0A3D0EIF6-F1
#
_entry.id   AF-A0A3D0EIF6-F1
#
_cell.length_a   1.000
_cell.length_b   1.000
_cell.length_c   1.000
_cell.angle_alpha   90.00
_cell.angle_beta   90.00
_cell.angle_gamma   90.00
#
_symmetry.space_group_name_H-M   'P 1'
#
loop_
_entity.id
_entity.type
_entity.pdbx_description
1 polymer ?
#
loop_
_entity_poly.entity_id
_entity_poly.type
_entity_poly.pdbx_seq_one_letter_code
_entity_poly.pdbx_strand_id
1 'polypeptide(L)'
;MLLLAASPLAGAASGSWSSASYGGTLTHGKQWLKSRPVQSTGALPQHASAQTLQWQIKMDGPAPQGLRLQFCSASRCVPLPAQQGEITLPAGFPAAGPFHFEYFSIRRGPLQPPLTVLSNQVSIGYQVKR
;
A
#
# COMPACT_ATOMS: atom_id res chain seq x y z
N MET A 1 -44.09 16.71 -27.72
CA MET A 1 -43.80 16.49 -26.29
C MET A 1 -42.51 15.67 -26.22
N LEU A 2 -41.36 16.34 -26.01
CA LEU A 2 -40.04 15.71 -26.06
C LEU A 2 -39.75 15.03 -24.71
N LEU A 3 -39.70 13.70 -24.64
CA LEU A 3 -39.29 12.99 -23.44
C LEU A 3 -37.76 13.04 -23.32
N LEU A 4 -37.25 13.86 -22.39
CA LEU A 4 -35.87 13.76 -21.94
C LEU A 4 -35.72 12.48 -21.10
N ALA A 5 -35.03 11.48 -21.65
CA ALA A 5 -34.60 10.31 -20.91
C ALA A 5 -33.51 10.72 -19.90
N ALA A 6 -33.89 10.85 -18.63
CA ALA A 6 -32.94 10.99 -17.53
C ALA A 6 -32.21 9.65 -17.35
N SER A 7 -30.99 9.55 -17.87
CA SER A 7 -30.12 8.40 -17.59
C SER A 7 -29.70 8.47 -16.11
N PRO A 8 -29.92 7.41 -15.30
CA PRO A 8 -29.41 7.39 -13.95
C PRO A 8 -27.89 7.35 -14.00
N LEU A 9 -27.25 8.43 -13.56
CA LEU A 9 -25.83 8.42 -13.22
C LEU A 9 -25.66 7.44 -12.06
N ALA A 10 -25.27 6.20 -12.36
CA ALA A 10 -24.88 5.22 -11.38
C ALA A 10 -23.56 5.67 -10.72
N GLY A 11 -23.67 6.54 -9.72
CA GLY A 11 -22.52 6.98 -8.93
C GLY A 11 -22.03 5.86 -8.02
N ALA A 12 -20.83 5.35 -8.29
CA ALA A 12 -20.10 4.53 -7.34
C ALA A 12 -19.74 5.42 -6.13
N ALA A 13 -20.08 4.98 -4.91
CA ALA A 13 -19.68 5.72 -3.71
C ALA A 13 -18.17 5.52 -3.51
N SER A 14 -17.41 6.61 -3.41
CA SER A 14 -15.95 6.56 -3.19
C SER A 14 -15.57 7.11 -1.83
N GLY A 15 -14.45 6.63 -1.29
CA GLY A 15 -13.89 7.14 -0.04
C GLY A 15 -12.39 6.86 0.04
N SER A 16 -11.77 7.30 1.13
CA SER A 16 -10.38 7.00 1.43
C SER A 16 -10.15 6.83 2.92
N TRP A 17 -9.06 6.16 3.29
CA TRP A 17 -8.54 6.14 4.64
C TRP A 17 -7.02 6.15 4.61
N SER A 18 -6.42 6.60 5.71
CA SER A 18 -4.96 6.64 5.88
C SER A 18 -4.54 5.97 7.19
N SER A 19 -3.34 5.41 7.20
CA SER A 19 -2.76 4.77 8.38
C SER A 19 -1.24 4.81 8.30
N ALA A 20 -0.58 4.52 9.42
CA ALA A 20 0.87 4.44 9.47
C ALA A 20 1.34 3.29 10.37
N SER A 21 2.49 2.72 10.06
CA SER A 21 3.12 1.67 10.86
C SER A 21 4.64 1.78 10.88
N TYR A 22 5.27 1.09 11.82
CA TYR A 22 6.73 0.94 11.85
C TYR A 22 7.19 -0.19 10.91
N GLY A 23 8.33 0.01 10.23
CA GLY A 23 8.84 -0.92 9.22
C GLY A 23 9.83 -1.98 9.73
N GLY A 24 10.66 -1.64 10.72
CA GLY A 24 11.66 -2.56 11.27
C GLY A 24 13.06 -2.33 10.73
N THR A 25 13.98 -3.25 11.08
CA THR A 25 15.39 -3.17 10.68
C THR A 25 15.84 -4.46 10.01
N LEU A 26 16.54 -4.32 8.88
CA LEU A 26 17.17 -5.40 8.14
C LEU A 26 18.69 -5.26 8.23
N THR A 27 19.34 -6.25 8.84
CA THR A 27 20.79 -6.25 9.08
C THR A 27 21.58 -7.09 8.07
N HIS A 28 20.93 -7.99 7.34
CA HIS A 28 21.54 -8.81 6.28
C HIS A 28 20.74 -8.74 4.98
N GLY A 29 21.44 -8.79 3.85
CA GLY A 29 20.81 -8.88 2.55
C GLY A 29 20.29 -10.29 2.24
N LYS A 30 19.56 -10.44 1.13
CA LYS A 30 18.84 -11.67 0.74
C LYS A 30 17.77 -12.12 1.74
N GLN A 31 17.32 -11.23 2.62
CA GLN A 31 16.24 -11.48 3.57
C GLN A 31 15.09 -10.50 3.32
N TRP A 32 13.89 -10.94 3.67
CA TRP A 32 12.70 -10.10 3.68
C TRP A 32 12.52 -9.47 5.06
N LEU A 33 12.35 -8.16 5.09
CA LEU A 33 11.80 -7.45 6.24
C LEU A 33 10.32 -7.18 5.99
N LYS A 34 9.47 -7.55 6.94
CA LYS A 34 8.03 -7.29 6.90
C LYS A 34 7.64 -6.26 7.96
N SER A 35 6.92 -5.22 7.56
CA SER A 35 6.47 -4.17 8.48
C SER A 35 5.38 -4.66 9.44
N ARG A 36 5.10 -3.86 10.47
CA ARG A 36 3.82 -3.98 11.19
C ARG A 36 2.65 -3.71 10.23
N PRO A 37 1.45 -4.26 10.50
CA PRO A 37 0.31 -4.08 9.62
C PRO A 37 -0.18 -2.64 9.61
N VAL A 38 -0.69 -2.20 8.46
CA VAL A 38 -1.59 -1.06 8.32
C VAL A 38 -2.96 -1.56 7.87
N GLN A 39 -4.02 -0.96 8.40
CA GLN A 39 -5.39 -1.30 8.06
C GLN A 39 -6.30 -0.10 8.32
N SER A 40 -7.49 -0.13 7.72
CA SER A 40 -8.53 0.85 8.04
C SER A 40 -8.91 0.74 9.52
N THR A 41 -9.04 1.89 10.19
CA THR A 41 -9.45 1.95 11.60
C THR A 41 -10.97 1.90 11.77
N GLY A 42 -11.73 2.13 10.69
CA GLY A 42 -13.18 2.10 10.69
C GLY A 42 -13.74 0.98 9.81
N ALA A 43 -15.02 0.67 10.01
CA ALA A 43 -15.74 -0.22 9.11
C ALA A 43 -15.88 0.45 7.73
N LEU A 44 -15.49 -0.27 6.69
CA LEU A 44 -15.72 0.15 5.30
C LEU A 44 -17.07 -0.39 4.81
N PRO A 45 -17.71 0.29 3.84
CA PRO A 45 -18.90 -0.24 3.20
C PRO A 45 -18.66 -1.64 2.62
N GLN A 46 -19.71 -2.47 2.61
CA GLN A 46 -19.63 -3.76 1.93
C GLN A 46 -19.31 -3.55 0.44
N HIS A 47 -18.56 -4.50 -0.14
CA HIS A 47 -18.10 -4.43 -1.52
C HIS A 47 -17.19 -3.25 -1.87
N ALA A 48 -16.59 -2.59 -0.86
CA ALA A 48 -15.51 -1.64 -1.09
C ALA A 48 -14.29 -2.34 -1.70
N SER A 49 -13.80 -1.80 -2.81
CA SER A 49 -12.61 -2.27 -3.51
C SER A 49 -11.59 -1.13 -3.60
N ALA A 50 -10.34 -1.41 -3.21
CA ALA A 50 -9.28 -0.41 -3.30
C ALA A 50 -8.98 -0.11 -4.77
N GLN A 51 -8.75 1.17 -5.05
CA GLN A 51 -8.51 1.72 -6.39
C GLN A 51 -7.15 2.39 -6.46
N THR A 52 -6.79 3.17 -5.45
CA THR A 52 -5.52 3.90 -5.42
C THR A 52 -4.78 3.60 -4.13
N LEU A 53 -3.46 3.56 -4.26
CA LEU A 53 -2.52 3.45 -3.15
C LEU A 53 -1.55 4.63 -3.26
N GLN A 54 -1.58 5.51 -2.28
CA GLN A 54 -0.54 6.51 -2.05
C GLN A 54 0.29 6.08 -0.85
N TRP A 55 1.61 6.24 -0.91
CA TRP A 55 2.49 5.85 0.19
C TRP A 55 3.68 6.78 0.36
N GLN A 56 4.22 6.76 1.58
CA GLN A 56 5.49 7.37 1.91
C GLN A 56 6.21 6.54 2.97
N ILE A 57 7.45 6.16 2.67
CA ILE A 57 8.32 5.36 3.54
C ILE A 57 9.48 6.23 3.99
N LYS A 58 9.68 6.33 5.30
CA LYS A 58 10.81 7.02 5.91
C LYS A 58 11.84 6.00 6.38
N MET A 59 13.08 6.14 5.92
CA MET A 59 14.22 5.31 6.30
C MET A 59 15.23 6.15 7.10
N ASP A 60 15.98 5.49 7.97
CA ASP A 60 17.15 6.08 8.61
C ASP A 60 18.36 5.93 7.68
N GLY A 61 18.67 6.99 6.93
CA GLY A 61 19.72 7.00 5.92
C GLY A 61 19.26 6.53 4.52
N PRO A 62 20.21 6.37 3.58
CA PRO A 62 19.90 6.02 2.20
C PRO A 62 19.46 4.56 2.07
N ALA A 63 18.55 4.29 1.14
CA ALA A 63 18.16 2.93 0.80
C ALA A 63 19.33 2.15 0.16
N PRO A 64 19.57 0.88 0.54
CA PRO A 64 20.57 0.05 -0.12
C PRO A 64 20.31 -0.08 -1.62
N GLN A 65 21.38 -0.15 -2.41
CA GLN A 65 21.26 -0.33 -3.86
C GLN A 65 20.49 -1.62 -4.20
N GLY A 66 19.51 -1.49 -5.10
CA GLY A 66 18.67 -2.61 -5.53
C GLY A 66 17.67 -3.09 -4.46
N LEU A 67 17.34 -2.24 -3.49
CA LEU A 67 16.22 -2.49 -2.58
C LEU A 67 14.92 -2.64 -3.39
N ARG A 68 14.20 -3.73 -3.13
CA ARG A 68 12.86 -3.97 -3.67
C ARG A 68 11.83 -3.72 -2.58
N LEU A 69 10.73 -3.11 -3.00
CA LEU A 69 9.62 -2.72 -2.14
C LEU A 69 8.35 -3.35 -2.68
N GLN A 70 7.54 -3.90 -1.79
CA GLN A 70 6.19 -4.37 -2.14
C GLN A 70 5.18 -4.04 -1.06
N PHE A 71 3.95 -3.79 -1.47
CA PHE A 71 2.79 -3.64 -0.60
C PHE A 71 1.92 -4.87 -0.72
N CYS A 72 1.75 -5.58 0.39
CA CYS A 72 1.13 -6.90 0.43
C CYS A 72 -0.16 -6.88 1.24
N SER A 73 -1.22 -7.41 0.63
CA SER A 73 -2.42 -7.89 1.33
C SER A 73 -2.23 -9.36 1.75
N ALA A 74 -3.26 -9.97 2.34
CA ALA A 74 -3.24 -11.39 2.69
C ALA A 74 -3.03 -12.34 1.49
N SER A 75 -3.43 -11.95 0.27
CA SER A 75 -3.44 -12.86 -0.88
C SER A 75 -2.56 -12.42 -2.06
N ARG A 76 -2.04 -11.19 -2.05
CA ARG A 76 -1.32 -10.60 -3.19
C ARG A 76 -0.46 -9.43 -2.76
N CYS A 77 0.63 -9.24 -3.50
CA CYS A 77 1.55 -8.12 -3.35
C CYS A 77 1.61 -7.31 -4.66
N VAL A 78 1.82 -6.01 -4.52
CA VAL A 78 2.11 -5.11 -5.64
C VAL A 78 3.50 -4.49 -5.45
N PRO A 79 4.36 -4.48 -6.48
CA PRO A 79 5.66 -3.83 -6.38
C PRO A 79 5.49 -2.31 -6.29
N LEU A 80 6.31 -1.67 -5.46
CA LEU A 80 6.37 -0.21 -5.36
C LEU A 80 7.65 0.28 -6.04
N PRO A 81 7.55 1.25 -6.98
CA PRO A 81 8.71 1.70 -7.76
C PRO A 81 9.70 2.56 -6.94
N ALA A 82 9.24 3.17 -5.85
CA ALA A 82 10.02 4.08 -5.02
C ALA A 82 9.50 4.10 -3.57
N GLN A 83 10.21 4.80 -2.68
CA GLN A 83 9.84 4.96 -1.27
C GLN A 83 8.60 5.82 -1.07
N GLN A 84 8.24 6.64 -2.06
CA GLN A 84 7.03 7.44 -2.06
C GLN A 84 6.41 7.46 -3.46
N GLY A 85 5.09 7.58 -3.52
CA GLY A 85 4.39 7.69 -4.79
C GLY A 85 2.91 7.34 -4.69
N GLU A 86 2.33 7.15 -5.87
CA GLU A 86 0.95 6.73 -6.06
C GLU A 86 0.86 5.69 -7.19
N ILE A 87 0.02 4.67 -7.01
CA ILE A 87 -0.35 3.72 -8.06
C ILE A 87 -1.84 3.44 -8.05
N THR A 88 -2.36 3.05 -9.20
CA THR A 88 -3.64 2.34 -9.29
C THR A 88 -3.44 0.89 -8.86
N LEU A 89 -4.29 0.41 -7.96
CA LEU A 89 -4.26 -0.97 -7.50
C LEU A 89 -4.97 -1.89 -8.50
N PRO A 90 -4.53 -3.16 -8.61
CA PRO A 90 -5.22 -4.15 -9.43
C PRO A 90 -6.70 -4.30 -9.05
N ALA A 91 -7.55 -4.63 -10.03
CA ALA A 91 -8.96 -4.83 -9.78
C ALA A 91 -9.21 -5.86 -8.67
N GLY A 92 -10.15 -5.53 -7.77
CA GLY A 92 -10.53 -6.38 -6.65
C GLY A 92 -9.54 -6.39 -5.48
N PHE A 93 -8.54 -5.50 -5.44
CA PHE A 93 -7.66 -5.31 -4.26
C PHE A 93 -8.51 -5.02 -3.01
N PRO A 94 -8.22 -5.64 -1.84
CA PRO A 94 -9.09 -5.47 -0.67
C PRO A 94 -8.96 -4.02 -0.18
N ALA A 95 -10.05 -3.45 0.33
CA ALA A 95 -10.05 -2.06 0.77
C ALA A 95 -9.61 -1.87 2.23
N ALA A 96 -9.87 -2.84 3.11
CA ALA A 96 -9.70 -2.66 4.56
C ALA A 96 -8.31 -3.07 5.10
N GLY A 97 -7.68 -4.08 4.49
CA GLY A 97 -6.46 -4.70 5.01
C GLY A 97 -6.76 -5.95 5.86
N PRO A 98 -5.80 -6.42 6.67
CA PRO A 98 -4.49 -5.80 6.92
C PRO A 98 -3.54 -5.87 5.72
N PHE A 99 -2.64 -4.89 5.64
CA PHE A 99 -1.56 -4.83 4.68
C PHE A 99 -0.21 -4.67 5.36
N HIS A 100 0.85 -5.10 4.70
CA HIS A 100 2.22 -4.91 5.15
C HIS A 100 3.09 -4.42 4.01
N PHE A 101 4.11 -3.65 4.34
CA PHE A 101 5.21 -3.38 3.44
C PHE A 101 6.27 -4.46 3.61
N GLU A 102 6.80 -4.95 2.50
CA GLU A 102 7.94 -5.86 2.53
C GLU A 102 9.11 -5.29 1.75
N TYR A 103 10.30 -5.47 2.33
CA TYR A 103 11.56 -4.92 1.85
C TYR A 103 12.53 -6.07 1.61
N PHE A 104 13.19 -6.05 0.45
CA PHE A 104 14.19 -7.04 0.12
C PHE A 104 15.42 -6.38 -0.48
N SER A 105 16.58 -6.61 0.15
CA SER A 105 17.86 -6.17 -0.39
C SER A 105 18.50 -7.27 -1.22
N ILE A 106 18.87 -6.96 -2.47
CA ILE A 106 19.57 -7.91 -3.34
C ILE A 106 21.03 -8.16 -2.92
N ARG A 107 21.59 -7.32 -2.03
CA ARG A 107 22.94 -7.46 -1.50
C ARG A 107 23.09 -8.80 -0.78
N ARG A 108 24.31 -9.34 -0.72
CA ARG A 108 24.64 -10.53 0.08
C ARG A 108 25.41 -10.11 1.33
N GLY A 109 25.31 -10.90 2.39
CA GLY A 109 26.02 -10.65 3.64
C GLY A 109 25.41 -9.49 4.47
N PRO A 110 26.15 -8.98 5.46
CA PRO A 110 25.71 -7.88 6.31
C PRO A 110 25.42 -6.61 5.49
N LEU A 111 24.38 -5.86 5.89
CA LEU A 111 24.12 -4.51 5.40
C LEU A 111 24.85 -3.51 6.30
N GLN A 112 25.70 -2.70 5.69
CA GLN A 112 26.43 -1.62 6.35
C GLN A 112 26.24 -0.31 5.56
N PRO A 113 25.48 0.66 6.09
CA PRO A 113 24.67 0.58 7.32
C PRO A 113 23.49 -0.41 7.20
N PRO A 114 22.89 -0.87 8.32
CA PRO A 114 21.65 -1.62 8.29
C PRO A 114 20.52 -0.77 7.70
N LEU A 115 19.55 -1.40 7.04
CA LEU A 115 18.34 -0.72 6.60
C LEU A 115 17.38 -0.62 7.78
N THR A 116 17.13 0.59 8.28
CA THR A 116 16.11 0.84 9.30
C THR A 116 14.96 1.65 8.70
N VAL A 117 13.75 1.09 8.73
CA VAL A 117 12.52 1.72 8.23
C VAL A 117 11.74 2.29 9.42
N LEU A 118 11.75 3.61 9.52
CA LEU A 118 11.19 4.38 10.64
C LEU A 118 9.67 4.49 10.57
N SER A 119 9.10 4.62 9.38
CA SER A 119 7.66 4.77 9.21
C SER A 119 7.21 4.39 7.80
N ASN A 120 6.02 3.80 7.71
CA ASN A 120 5.30 3.50 6.49
C ASN A 120 3.92 4.13 6.58
N GLN A 121 3.72 5.19 5.82
CA GLN A 121 2.44 5.87 5.72
C GLN A 121 1.74 5.43 4.44
N VAL A 122 0.42 5.24 4.55
CA VAL A 122 -0.42 4.83 3.44
C VAL A 122 -1.71 5.64 3.42
N SER A 123 -2.20 5.93 2.22
CA SER A 123 -3.58 6.32 1.97
C SER A 123 -4.15 5.41 0.89
N ILE A 124 -5.30 4.79 1.18
CA ILE A 124 -6.02 3.92 0.24
C ILE A 124 -7.30 4.62 -0.18
N GLY A 125 -7.43 4.90 -1.48
CA GLY A 125 -8.70 5.26 -2.09
C GLY A 125 -9.47 4.02 -2.48
N TYR A 126 -10.76 3.99 -2.23
CA TYR A 126 -11.64 2.87 -2.55
C TYR A 126 -12.94 3.35 -3.19
N GLN A 127 -13.59 2.43 -3.90
CA GLN A 127 -14.92 2.61 -4.45
C GLN A 127 -15.82 1.44 -4.06
N VAL A 128 -17.10 1.75 -3.90
CA VAL A 128 -18.16 0.80 -3.61
C VAL A 128 -18.96 0.60 -4.89
N LYS A 129 -18.96 -0.63 -5.39
CA LYS A 129 -19.88 -1.01 -6.47
C LYS A 129 -21.25 -1.26 -5.84
N ARG A 130 -22.28 -0.58 -6.35
CA ARG A 130 -23.68 -0.88 -6.02
C ARG A 130 -24.13 -2.13 -6.75
#